data_AF-A0A371J6V0-F1
#
_entry.id   AF-A0A371J6V0-F1
#
_cell.length_a   1.000
_cell.length_b   1.000
_cell.length_c   1.000
_cell.angle_alpha   90.00
_cell.angle_beta   90.00
_cell.angle_gamma   90.00
#
_symmetry.space_group_name_H-M   'P 1'
#
loop_
_entity.id
_entity.type
_entity.pdbx_description
1 polymer ?
#
loop_
_entity_poly.entity_id
_entity_poly.type
_entity_poly.pdbx_seq_one_letter_code
_entity_poly.pdbx_strand_id
1 'polypeptide(L)' 'MAVVEIKELSSLKIRLDLGMVNGKTKSRSKSYSYLKHNAPAQDTYDVGEAIMSLQEHTVMDIIKQDNTILGA' A
#
# COMPACT_ATOMS: atom_id res chain seq x y z
N MET A 1 21.49 18.79 -19.46
CA MET A 1 21.57 17.70 -18.47
C MET A 1 20.31 16.87 -18.62
N ALA A 2 20.45 15.54 -18.77
CA ALA A 2 19.31 14.66 -18.91
C ALA A 2 18.82 14.27 -17.52
N VAL A 3 17.52 14.43 -17.26
CA VAL A 3 16.92 13.98 -16.00
C VAL A 3 16.94 12.45 -15.96
N VAL A 4 17.41 11.88 -14.86
CA VAL A 4 17.49 10.43 -14.63
C VAL A 4 16.45 10.03 -13.58
N GLU A 5 15.69 8.99 -13.88
CA GLU A 5 14.72 8.38 -12.96
C GLU A 5 15.39 7.24 -12.17
N ILE A 6 15.35 7.33 -10.84
CA ILE A 6 15.84 6.29 -9.94
C ILE A 6 14.63 5.69 -9.22
N LYS A 7 14.31 4.42 -9.52
CA LYS A 7 13.20 3.70 -8.90
C LYS A 7 13.62 3.17 -7.53
N GLU A 8 12.93 3.63 -6.50
CA GLU A 8 13.16 3.23 -5.12
C GLU A 8 12.19 2.14 -4.69
N LEU A 9 12.45 1.55 -3.52
CA LEU A 9 11.55 0.58 -2.91
C LEU A 9 10.13 1.18 -2.74
N SER A 10 9.16 0.33 -3.05
CA SER A 10 7.75 0.63 -2.91
C SER A 10 7.26 0.26 -1.51
N SER A 11 6.05 0.72 -1.21
CA SER A 11 5.33 0.37 0.01
C SER A 11 3.96 -0.20 -0.33
N LEU A 12 3.54 -1.25 0.37
CA LEU A 12 2.18 -1.77 0.34
C LEU A 12 1.37 -1.16 1.48
N LYS A 13 0.33 -0.40 1.16
CA LYS A 13 -0.56 0.22 2.14
C LYS A 13 -1.94 -0.38 2.03
N ILE A 14 -2.51 -0.77 3.16
CA ILE A 14 -3.84 -1.37 3.22
C ILE A 14 -4.71 -0.55 4.16
N ARG A 15 -5.87 -0.12 3.67
CA ARG A 15 -6.85 0.64 4.45
C ARG A 15 -7.96 -0.30 4.92
N LEU A 16 -8.23 -0.23 6.20
CA LEU A 16 -9.23 -1.00 6.92
C LEU A 16 -10.33 -0.09 7.42
N ASP A 17 -11.57 -0.55 7.33
CA ASP A 17 -12.72 0.09 7.96
C ASP A 17 -12.90 -0.47 9.39
N LEU A 18 -12.96 0.42 10.37
CA LEU A 18 -13.29 0.09 11.77
C LEU A 18 -14.71 0.51 12.14
N GLY A 19 -15.55 0.81 11.15
CA GLY A 19 -16.91 1.25 11.34
C GLY A 19 -16.97 2.68 11.87
N MET A 20 -18.06 2.99 12.58
CA MET A 20 -18.30 4.33 13.11
C MET A 20 -18.00 4.41 14.61
N VAL A 21 -17.25 5.45 14.99
CA VAL A 21 -17.05 5.83 16.39
C VAL A 21 -17.47 7.28 16.53
N ASN A 22 -18.46 7.55 17.40
CA ASN A 22 -18.99 8.89 17.65
C ASN A 22 -19.48 9.62 16.38
N GLY A 23 -20.16 8.91 15.47
CA GLY A 23 -20.73 9.50 14.25
C GLY A 23 -19.70 9.81 13.15
N LYS A 24 -18.44 9.41 13.31
CA LYS A 24 -17.40 9.54 12.28
C LYS A 24 -16.88 8.15 11.89
N THR A 25 -16.74 7.92 10.59
CA THR A 25 -16.11 6.71 10.05
C THR A 25 -14.64 6.68 10.49
N LYS A 26 -14.24 5.58 11.12
CA LYS A 26 -12.89 5.38 11.60
C LYS A 26 -12.19 4.39 10.68
N SER A 27 -11.28 4.89 9.86
CA SER A 27 -10.39 4.04 9.06
C SER A 27 -9.03 3.89 9.72
N ARG A 28 -8.37 2.74 9.56
CA ARG A 28 -6.96 2.54 9.91
C ARG A 28 -6.20 2.15 8.68
N SER A 29 -4.98 2.66 8.53
CA SER A 29 -4.06 2.17 7.51
C SER A 29 -2.92 1.38 8.13
N LYS A 30 -2.60 0.23 7.55
CA LYS A 30 -1.35 -0.49 7.79
C LYS A 30 -0.44 -0.30 6.58
N SER A 31 0.83 -0.02 6.82
CA SER A 31 1.83 0.15 5.76
C SER A 31 2.95 -0.87 5.96
N TYR A 32 3.29 -1.57 4.89
CA TYR A 32 4.39 -2.52 4.79
C TYR A 32 5.43 -1.94 3.84
N SER A 33 6.59 -1.61 4.39
CA SER A 33 7.71 -1.06 3.63
C SER A 33 8.51 -2.17 2.94
N TYR A 34 9.46 -1.79 2.07
CA TYR A 34 10.39 -2.71 1.39
C TYR A 34 9.73 -3.65 0.36
N LEU A 35 8.68 -3.19 -0.32
CA LEU A 35 8.17 -3.87 -1.50
C LEU A 35 9.12 -3.60 -2.68
N LYS A 36 9.46 -4.63 -3.45
CA LYS A 36 10.27 -4.45 -4.67
C LYS A 36 9.54 -3.51 -5.64
N HIS A 37 10.27 -2.55 -6.20
CA HIS A 37 9.69 -1.55 -7.11
C HIS A 37 9.05 -2.18 -8.36
N ASN A 38 9.60 -3.31 -8.80
CA ASN A 38 9.15 -4.10 -9.95
C ASN A 38 8.23 -5.27 -9.58
N ALA A 39 7.73 -5.34 -8.34
CA ALA A 39 6.77 -6.36 -7.95
C ALA A 39 5.53 -6.28 -8.86
N PRO A 40 5.08 -7.40 -9.45
CA PRO A 40 3.86 -7.44 -10.25
C PRO A 40 2.66 -6.95 -9.44
N ALA A 41 1.73 -6.25 -10.12
CA ALA A 41 0.53 -5.73 -9.47
C ALA A 41 -0.35 -6.86 -8.91
N GLN A 42 -0.49 -7.96 -9.66
CA GLN A 42 -1.26 -9.13 -9.23
C GLN A 42 -0.66 -9.75 -7.96
N ASP A 43 0.63 -10.08 -7.98
CA ASP A 43 1.32 -10.65 -6.82
C ASP A 43 1.22 -9.73 -5.59
N THR A 44 1.34 -8.42 -5.79
CA THR A 44 1.22 -7.44 -4.71
C THR A 44 -0.20 -7.42 -4.13
N TYR A 45 -1.21 -7.53 -4.98
CA TYR A 45 -2.61 -7.59 -4.58
C TYR A 45 -2.92 -8.88 -3.83
N ASP A 46 -2.49 -10.03 -4.36
CA ASP A 46 -2.71 -11.35 -3.76
C ASP A 46 -2.08 -11.45 -2.36
N VAL A 47 -0.86 -10.93 -2.18
CA VAL A 47 -0.23 -10.82 -0.87
C VAL A 47 -1.01 -9.89 0.04
N GLY A 48 -1.52 -8.77 -0.49
CA GLY A 48 -2.39 -7.86 0.24
C GLY A 48 -3.66 -8.55 0.75
N GLU A 49 -4.36 -9.29 -0.10
CA GLU A 49 -5.54 -10.08 0.26
C GLU A 49 -5.23 -11.16 1.29
N ALA A 50 -4.13 -11.90 1.13
CA ALA A 50 -3.73 -12.93 2.08
C ALA A 50 -3.40 -12.38 3.48
N ILE A 51 -2.80 -11.18 3.56
CA ILE A 51 -2.57 -10.51 4.84
C ILE A 51 -3.91 -10.04 5.44
N MET A 52 -4.86 -9.66 4.60
CA MET A 52 -6.16 -9.17 5.02
C MET A 52 -7.14 -10.26 5.44
N SER A 53 -7.05 -11.46 4.87
CA SER A 53 -7.86 -12.60 5.31
C SER A 53 -7.57 -13.00 6.76
N LEU A 54 -6.44 -12.54 7.32
CA LEU A 54 -6.07 -12.72 8.72
C LEU A 54 -6.56 -11.59 9.64
N GLN A 55 -7.13 -10.52 9.09
CA GLN A 55 -7.65 -9.38 9.85
C GLN A 55 -9.16 -9.54 10.11
N GLU A 56 -9.64 -9.04 11.24
CA GLU A 56 -11.07 -9.02 11.58
C GLU A 56 -11.87 -7.92 10.84
N HIS A 57 -11.17 -6.92 10.30
CA HIS A 57 -11.78 -5.69 9.78
C HIS A 57 -11.86 -5.72 8.26
N THR A 58 -12.92 -5.15 7.70
CA THR A 58 -13.14 -5.09 6.25
C THR A 58 -12.06 -4.24 5.56
N VAL A 59 -11.55 -4.76 4.45
CA VAL A 59 -10.60 -4.06 3.59
C VAL A 59 -11.35 -3.07 2.73
N MET A 60 -10.89 -1.82 2.72
CA MET A 60 -11.39 -0.80 1.78
C MET A 60 -10.50 -0.73 0.54
N ASP A 61 -9.19 -0.59 0.74
CA ASP A 61 -8.24 -0.36 -0.35
C ASP A 61 -6.93 -1.12 -0.11
N ILE A 62 -6.37 -1.70 -1.17
CA ILE A 62 -4.99 -2.21 -1.25
C ILE A 62 -4.22 -1.31 -2.22
N ILE A 63 -3.14 -0.70 -1.75
CA ILE A 63 -2.43 0.37 -2.46
C ILE A 63 -0.95 0.01 -2.55
N LYS A 64 -0.44 -0.09 -3.78
CA LYS A 64 1.01 -0.06 -4.04
C LYS A 64 1.45 1.39 -4.22
N GLN A 65 2.35 1.85 -3.37
CA GLN A 65 2.91 3.19 -3.45
C GLN A 65 4.36 3.11 -3.92
N ASP A 66 4.59 3.61 -5.14
CA ASP A 66 5.91 3.64 -5.76
C ASP A 66 6.61 4.97 -5.45
N ASN A 67 7.92 4.89 -5.19
CA ASN A 67 8.76 6.06 -4.96
C ASN A 67 9.76 6.14 -6.11
N THR A 68 9.91 7.32 -6.71
CA THR A 68 10.88 7.57 -7.78
C THR A 68 11.58 8.90 -7.50
N ILE A 69 12.91 8.87 -7.49
CA ILE A 69 13.75 10.05 -7.33
C ILE A 69 14.13 10.55 -8.72
N LEU A 70 13.96 11.85 -8.95
CA LEU A 70 14.37 12.52 -10.19
C LEU A 70 15.66 13.31 -9.93
N GLY A 71 16.76 12.88 -10.56
CA GLY A 71 18.07 13.54 -10.48
C GLY A 71 18.50 14.15 -11.82
N ALA A 72 19.48 15.06 -11.80
CA ALA A 72 20.06 15.70 -12.98
C ALA A 72 21.57 15.42 -13.10
#